data_AF-A0A967C127-F1
#
_entry.id   AF-A0A967C127-F1
#
_cell.length_a   1.000
_cell.length_b   1.000
_cell.length_c   1.000
_cell.angle_alpha   90.00
_cell.angle_beta   90.00
_cell.angle_gamma   90.00
#
_symmetry.space_group_name_H-M   'P 1'
#
loop_
_entity.id
_entity.type
_entity.pdbx_description
1 polymer ?
#
loop_
_entity_poly.entity_id
_entity_poly.type
_entity_poly.pdbx_seq_one_letter_code
_entity_poly.pdbx_strand_id
1 'polypeptide(L)'
;MDLLIHILPGVPILTVESAAGLVNRSDVATGAAVNRLVDAGILTQRNIGKQRYRIFEAPTVLNLFTSLERALASPTGDTATDDPIRPVPQSPPTR
;
A
#
# COMPACT_ATOMS: atom_id res chain seq x y z
N MET A 1 8.94 9.03 -14.25
CA MET A 1 8.03 7.91 -13.87
C MET A 1 8.84 6.75 -13.33
N ASP A 2 9.89 6.33 -14.01
CA ASP A 2 10.72 5.19 -13.59
C ASP A 2 11.21 5.28 -12.13
N LEU A 3 11.69 6.44 -11.69
CA LEU A 3 12.11 6.67 -10.29
C LEU A 3 11.01 6.42 -9.25
N LEU A 4 9.75 6.76 -9.56
CA LEU A 4 8.65 6.55 -8.62
C LEU A 4 8.32 5.07 -8.48
N ILE A 5 8.37 4.31 -9.58
CA ILE A 5 8.11 2.86 -9.58
C ILE A 5 9.13 2.14 -8.71
N HIS A 6 10.41 2.53 -8.79
CA HIS A 6 11.48 1.91 -8.02
C HIS A 6 11.36 2.08 -6.50
N ILE A 7 10.71 3.15 -6.02
CA ILE A 7 10.55 3.38 -4.57
C ILE A 7 9.28 2.73 -3.99
N LEU A 8 8.31 2.31 -4.81
CA LEU A 8 7.03 1.78 -4.32
C LEU A 8 7.17 0.55 -3.40
N PRO A 9 8.09 -0.41 -3.64
CA PRO A 9 8.28 -1.53 -2.71
C PRO A 9 8.66 -1.10 -1.29
N GLY A 10 9.39 0.01 -1.14
CA GLY A 10 9.79 0.54 0.17
C GLY A 10 8.81 1.57 0.73
N VAL A 11 8.05 2.24 -0.13
CA VAL A 11 7.12 3.32 0.23
C VAL A 11 5.80 3.15 -0.54
N PRO A 12 4.97 2.16 -0.17
CA PRO A 12 3.75 1.85 -0.91
C PRO A 12 2.60 2.82 -0.64
N ILE A 13 2.75 3.72 0.35
CA ILE A 13 1.79 4.79 0.67
C ILE A 13 2.56 6.11 0.67
N LEU A 14 2.10 7.06 -0.12
CA LEU A 14 2.80 8.32 -0.34
C LEU A 14 1.87 9.49 -0.58
N THR A 15 2.39 10.69 -0.35
CA THR A 15 1.85 11.95 -0.87
C THR A 15 2.75 12.42 -2.01
N VAL A 16 2.31 13.44 -2.76
CA VAL A 16 3.17 14.07 -3.79
C VAL A 16 4.42 14.67 -3.15
N GLU A 17 4.28 15.32 -2.00
CA GLU A 17 5.37 15.94 -1.24
C GLU A 17 6.40 14.89 -0.78
N SER A 18 5.96 13.80 -0.14
CA SER A 18 6.89 12.77 0.34
C SER A 18 7.61 12.07 -0.81
N ALA A 19 6.90 11.81 -1.91
CA ALA A 19 7.50 11.22 -3.11
C ALA A 19 8.52 12.16 -3.78
N ALA A 20 8.21 13.46 -3.86
CA ALA A 20 9.08 14.47 -4.45
C ALA A 20 10.42 14.56 -3.71
N GLY A 21 10.37 14.51 -2.37
CA GLY A 21 11.55 14.43 -1.53
C GLY A 21 12.39 13.16 -1.77
N LEU A 22 11.73 12.00 -1.89
CA LEU A 22 12.41 10.72 -2.11
C LEU A 22 13.09 10.60 -3.48
N VAL A 23 12.48 11.15 -4.54
CA VAL A 23 13.06 11.11 -5.90
C VAL A 23 13.88 12.35 -6.26
N ASN A 24 14.02 13.31 -5.33
CA ASN A 24 14.68 14.59 -5.53
C ASN A 24 14.20 15.34 -6.79
N ARG A 25 12.88 15.53 -6.89
CA ARG A 25 12.20 16.28 -7.97
C ARG A 25 11.21 17.27 -7.39
N SER A 26 10.76 18.22 -8.20
CA SER A 26 9.74 19.19 -7.75
C SER A 26 8.38 18.53 -7.55
N ASP A 27 7.56 19.13 -6.69
CA ASP A 27 6.17 18.67 -6.44
C ASP A 27 5.34 18.67 -7.72
N VAL A 28 5.55 19.64 -8.62
CA VAL A 28 4.82 19.74 -9.89
C VAL A 28 5.15 18.57 -10.81
N ALA A 29 6.45 18.29 -11.01
CA ALA A 29 6.88 17.18 -11.87
C ALA A 29 6.47 15.82 -11.28
N THR A 30 6.60 15.68 -9.97
CA THR A 30 6.20 14.48 -9.23
C THR A 30 4.70 14.27 -9.30
N GLY A 31 3.89 15.32 -9.07
CA GLY A 31 2.44 15.26 -9.15
C GLY A 31 1.94 14.87 -10.54
N ALA A 32 2.55 15.39 -11.60
CA ALA A 32 2.23 14.95 -12.96
C ALA A 32 2.57 13.48 -13.19
N ALA A 33 3.68 12.98 -12.64
CA ALA A 33 4.04 11.57 -12.73
C ALA A 33 3.10 10.67 -11.90
N VAL A 34 2.72 11.10 -10.68
CA VAL A 34 1.73 10.41 -9.83
C VAL A 34 0.40 10.30 -10.55
N ASN A 35 -0.11 11.38 -11.16
CA ASN A 35 -1.36 11.34 -11.92
C ASN A 35 -1.30 10.31 -13.06
N ARG A 36 -0.20 10.28 -13.83
CA ARG A 36 -0.03 9.26 -14.88
C ARG A 36 0.01 7.83 -14.32
N LEU A 37 0.57 7.61 -13.14
CA LEU A 37 0.56 6.30 -12.48
C LEU A 37 -0.84 5.94 -11.96
N VAL A 38 -1.64 6.92 -11.55
CA VAL A 38 -3.06 6.73 -11.23
C VAL A 38 -3.85 6.38 -12.48
N ASP A 39 -3.66 7.11 -13.58
CA ASP A 39 -4.31 6.84 -14.86
C ASP A 39 -3.94 5.44 -15.39
N ALA A 40 -2.72 4.98 -15.12
CA ALA A 40 -2.26 3.62 -15.44
C ALA A 40 -2.73 2.53 -14.45
N GLY A 41 -3.46 2.89 -13.39
CA GLY A 41 -3.95 1.96 -12.37
C GLY A 41 -2.87 1.42 -11.42
N ILE A 42 -1.65 1.98 -11.44
CA ILE A 42 -0.55 1.59 -10.55
C ILE A 42 -0.74 2.19 -9.16
N LEU A 43 -1.26 3.42 -9.09
CA LEU A 43 -1.59 4.11 -7.84
C LEU A 43 -3.09 4.34 -7.71
N THR A 44 -3.59 4.31 -6.48
CA THR A 44 -4.99 4.63 -6.16
C THR A 44 -5.03 5.75 -5.14
N GLN A 45 -5.81 6.80 -5.40
CA GLN A 45 -6.06 7.84 -4.40
C GLN A 45 -7.06 7.30 -3.35
N ARG A 46 -6.67 7.31 -2.06
CA ARG A 46 -7.51 6.73 -0.99
C ARG A 46 -8.44 7.70 -0.28
N ASN A 47 -8.14 8.98 -0.30
CA ASN A 47 -8.92 9.99 0.39
C ASN A 47 -9.60 10.96 -0.58
N ILE A 48 -10.71 10.49 -1.15
CA ILE A 48 -11.61 11.31 -1.95
C ILE A 48 -12.36 12.25 -0.98
N GLY A 49 -11.96 13.53 -0.91
CA GLY A 49 -12.67 14.56 -0.12
C GLY A 49 -11.80 15.54 0.68
N LYS A 50 -10.53 15.22 0.98
CA LYS A 50 -9.57 16.16 1.59
C LYS A 50 -8.57 16.64 0.55
N GLN A 51 -8.81 17.82 -0.03
CA GLN A 51 -7.99 18.35 -1.13
C GLN A 51 -6.51 18.56 -0.77
N ARG A 52 -6.20 18.92 0.48
CA ARG A 52 -4.86 19.38 0.88
C ARG A 52 -3.88 18.26 1.23
N TYR A 53 -4.36 17.03 1.41
CA TYR A 53 -3.53 15.91 1.89
C TYR A 53 -3.79 14.64 1.08
N ARG A 54 -3.82 14.71 -0.26
CA ARG A 54 -4.10 13.53 -1.08
C ARG A 54 -3.08 12.42 -0.82
N ILE A 55 -3.58 11.25 -0.42
CA ILE A 55 -2.77 10.06 -0.15
C ILE A 55 -3.01 9.07 -1.29
N PHE A 56 -1.93 8.55 -1.81
CA PHE A 56 -1.91 7.55 -2.86
C PHE A 56 -1.29 6.28 -2.32
N GLU A 57 -1.87 5.14 -2.70
CA GLU A 57 -1.31 3.83 -2.38
C GLU A 57 -0.97 3.08 -3.67
N ALA A 58 0.01 2.18 -3.59
CA ALA A 58 0.31 1.17 -4.60
C ALA A 58 -0.36 -0.16 -4.18
N PRO A 59 -1.62 -0.42 -4.57
CA PRO A 59 -2.40 -1.54 -4.05
C PRO A 59 -1.75 -2.89 -4.34
N THR A 60 -1.14 -3.06 -5.53
CA THR A 60 -0.42 -4.29 -5.88
C THR A 60 0.72 -4.57 -4.91
N VAL A 61 1.49 -3.55 -4.54
CA VAL A 61 2.61 -3.71 -3.60
C VAL A 61 2.10 -4.08 -2.21
N LEU A 62 1.09 -3.36 -1.71
CA LEU A 62 0.47 -3.66 -0.42
C LEU A 62 -0.07 -5.10 -0.37
N ASN A 63 -0.81 -5.51 -1.40
CA ASN A 63 -1.37 -6.86 -1.48
C ASN A 63 -0.27 -7.94 -1.46
N LEU A 64 0.83 -7.72 -2.18
CA LEU A 64 1.96 -8.66 -2.19
C LEU A 64 2.56 -8.82 -0.79
N PHE A 65 2.82 -7.72 -0.08
CA PHE A 65 3.32 -7.79 1.29
C PHE A 65 2.33 -8.43 2.24
N THR A 66 1.05 -8.06 2.18
CA THR A 66 0.00 -8.67 3.00
C THR A 66 -0.13 -10.18 2.75
N SER A 67 -0.07 -10.63 1.49
CA SER A 67 -0.08 -12.05 1.16
C SER A 67 1.15 -12.77 1.69
N LEU A 68 2.34 -12.15 1.58
CA LEU A 68 3.57 -12.71 2.13
C LEU A 68 3.51 -12.82 3.66
N GLU A 69 3.11 -11.76 4.35
CA GLU A 69 2.96 -11.75 5.81
C GLU A 69 1.98 -12.83 6.26
N ARG A 70 0.85 -12.98 5.57
CA ARG A 70 -0.12 -14.05 5.84
C ARG A 70 0.48 -15.44 5.64
N ALA A 71 1.25 -15.64 4.56
CA ALA A 71 1.94 -16.90 4.28
C ALA A 71 3.04 -17.23 5.30
N LEU A 72 3.51 -16.24 6.06
CA LEU A 72 4.52 -16.42 7.12
C LEU A 72 3.92 -16.36 8.53
N ALA A 73 2.61 -16.12 8.65
CA ALA A 73 1.95 -15.92 9.93
C ALA A 73 1.67 -17.23 10.69
N SER A 74 1.89 -18.40 10.06
CA SER A 74 1.80 -19.70 10.72
C SER A 74 2.95 -20.62 10.29
N PRO A 75 3.31 -21.63 11.10
CA PRO A 75 4.30 -22.64 10.75
C PRO A 75 4.05 -23.34 9.41
N THR A 76 2.78 -23.57 9.07
CA THR A 76 2.38 -24.18 7.79
C THR A 76 2.08 -23.16 6.70
N GLY A 77 2.05 -21.88 7.04
CA GLY A 77 1.88 -20.75 6.13
C GLY A 77 0.45 -20.48 5.70
N ASP A 78 -0.54 -21.06 6.38
CA ASP A 78 -1.94 -20.66 6.20
C ASP A 78 -2.68 -20.63 7.54
N THR A 79 -2.99 -19.42 8.01
CA THR A 79 -3.77 -19.19 9.24
C THR A 79 -5.22 -19.64 9.12
N ALA A 80 -5.71 -20.01 7.92
CA ALA A 80 -7.02 -20.61 7.77
C ALA A 80 -7.02 -22.11 8.12
N THR A 81 -5.87 -22.77 8.01
CA THR A 81 -5.72 -24.22 8.27
C THR A 81 -4.89 -24.54 9.51
N ASP A 82 -4.20 -23.54 10.07
CA ASP A 82 -3.32 -23.68 11.23
C ASP A 82 -3.89 -22.92 12.42
N ASP A 83 -4.17 -23.63 13.51
CA ASP A 83 -4.75 -23.03 14.70
C ASP A 83 -3.75 -22.08 15.38
N PRO A 84 -4.21 -20.93 15.92
CA PRO A 84 -3.34 -20.02 16.65
C PRO A 84 -2.66 -20.71 17.84
N ILE A 85 -1.33 -20.61 17.95
CA ILE A 85 -0.56 -21.13 19.09
C ILE A 85 -1.06 -20.57 20.43
N ARG A 86 -1.56 -19.32 20.40
CA ARG A 86 -2.25 -18.69 21.53
C ARG A 86 -3.73 -18.52 21.21
N PRO A 87 -4.65 -18.98 22.07
CA PRO A 87 -6.08 -18.79 21.87
C PRO A 87 -6.45 -17.31 21.70
N VAL A 88 -7.19 -17.01 20.64
CA VAL A 88 -7.78 -15.68 20.39
C VAL A 88 -9.22 -15.64 20.90
N PRO A 89 -9.74 -14.47 21.32
CA PRO A 89 -11.16 -14.33 21.64
C PRO A 89 -12.04 -14.82 20.49
N GLN A 90 -13.10 -15.55 20.79
CA GLN A 90 -14.04 -16.00 19.76
C GLN A 90 -14.73 -14.80 19.11
N SER A 91 -14.87 -14.85 17.79
CA SER A 91 -15.65 -13.83 17.08
C SER A 91 -17.09 -13.84 17.59
N PRO A 92 -17.72 -12.65 17.76
CA PRO A 92 -19.13 -12.58 18.10
C PRO A 92 -19.95 -13.34 17.04
N PRO A 93 -21.06 -14.00 17.45
CA PRO A 93 -21.88 -14.76 16.50
C PRO A 93 -22.39 -13.84 15.39
N THR A 94 -22.21 -14.28 14.13
CA THR A 94 -22.74 -13.59 12.96
C THR A 94 -24.26 -13.59 13.05
N ARG A 95 -24.88 -12.41 13.02
CA ARG A 95 -26.34 -12.23 13.09
C ARG A 95 -26.95 -12.28 11.70
#